data_AF-A0AA90U3B5-F1
#
_entry.id   AF-A0AA90U3B5-F1
#
_cell.length_a   1.000
_cell.length_b   1.000
_cell.length_c   1.000
_cell.angle_alpha   90.00
_cell.angle_beta   90.00
_cell.angle_gamma   90.00
#
_symmetry.space_group_name_H-M   'P 1'
#
loop_
_entity.id
_entity.type
_entity.pdbx_description
1 polymer ?
#
loop_
_entity_poly.entity_id
_entity_poly.type
_entity_poly.pdbx_seq_one_letter_code
_entity_poly.pdbx_strand_id
1 'polypeptide(L)' 'MFSITELRILEELKRLDAERVTLTELRKQRHELFGYYLQWIERRENRLLRKYVKKYNKWPEFNSGYDLQPNHMVQ' A
#
# COMPACT_ATOMS: atom_id res chain seq x y z
N MET A 1 20.79 4.25 6.33
CA MET A 1 20.97 3.74 4.96
C MET A 1 20.13 2.48 4.80
N PHE A 2 19.22 2.43 3.82
CA PHE A 2 18.32 1.29 3.65
C PHE A 2 19.04 0.11 2.99
N SER A 3 18.71 -1.11 3.41
CA SER A 3 19.21 -2.31 2.70
C SER A 3 18.52 -2.48 1.34
N ILE A 4 19.16 -3.15 0.37
CA ILE A 4 18.54 -3.45 -0.95
C ILE A 4 17.19 -4.18 -0.78
N THR A 5 17.07 -5.05 0.21
CA THR A 5 15.82 -5.73 0.52
C THR A 5 14.75 -4.78 1.07
N GLU A 6 15.15 -3.81 1.87
CA GLU A 6 14.25 -2.79 2.42
C GLU A 6 13.71 -1.90 1.30
N LEU A 7 14.58 -1.44 0.41
CA LEU A 7 14.21 -0.65 -0.77
C LEU A 7 13.20 -1.38 -1.66
N ARG A 8 13.44 -2.66 -1.98
CA ARG A 8 12.50 -3.47 -2.77
C ARG A 8 11.11 -3.59 -2.14
N ILE A 9 11.05 -3.74 -0.81
CA ILE A 9 9.76 -3.82 -0.10
C ILE A 9 9.06 -2.46 -0.15
N LEU A 10 9.78 -1.36 0.03
CA LEU A 10 9.23 0.00 -0.02
C LEU A 10 8.74 0.37 -1.43
N GLU A 11 9.48 -0.01 -2.47
CA GLU A 11 9.09 0.19 -3.88
C GLU A 11 7.82 -0.58 -4.23
N GLU A 12 7.74 -1.86 -3.83
CA GLU A 12 6.54 -2.66 -4.06
C GLU A 12 5.33 -2.10 -3.30
N LEU A 13 5.52 -1.61 -2.06
CA LEU A 13 4.45 -0.94 -1.31
C LEU A 13 3.96 0.33 -2.03
N LYS A 14 4.87 1.18 -2.52
CA LYS A 14 4.51 2.37 -3.31
C LYS A 14 3.75 2.02 -4.58
N ARG A 15 4.17 0.96 -5.27
CA ARG A 15 3.50 0.47 -6.48
C ARG A 15 2.07 0.02 -6.19
N LEU A 16 1.89 -0.78 -5.12
CA LEU A 16 0.57 -1.29 -4.74
C LEU A 16 -0.38 -0.17 -4.34
N ASP A 17 0.11 0.86 -3.65
CA ASP A 17 -0.70 2.03 -3.30
C ASP A 17 -1.16 2.80 -4.54
N ALA A 18 -0.25 3.04 -5.51
CA ALA A 18 -0.61 3.68 -6.78
C ALA A 18 -1.63 2.86 -7.60
N GLU A 19 -1.48 1.53 -7.62
CA GLU A 19 -2.46 0.64 -8.25
C GLU A 19 -3.82 0.72 -7.53
N ARG A 20 -3.82 0.76 -6.19
CA ARG A 20 -5.04 0.88 -5.38
C ARG A 20 -5.79 2.17 -5.67
N VAL A 21 -5.10 3.31 -5.70
CA VAL A 21 -5.69 4.61 -6.04
C VAL A 21 -6.33 4.55 -7.43
N THR A 22 -5.58 4.08 -8.42
CA THR A 22 -6.06 3.95 -9.80
C THR A 22 -7.33 3.10 -9.89
N LEU A 23 -7.35 1.95 -9.23
CA LEU A 23 -8.49 1.04 -9.24
C LEU A 23 -9.69 1.56 -8.44
N THR A 24 -9.44 2.34 -7.39
CA THR A 24 -10.49 3.01 -6.64
C THR A 24 -11.19 4.03 -7.53
N GLU A 25 -10.45 4.81 -8.32
CA GLU A 25 -11.02 5.72 -9.31
C GLU A 25 -11.79 4.96 -10.41
N LEU A 26 -11.23 3.88 -10.96
CA LEU A 26 -11.93 3.04 -11.94
C LEU A 26 -13.21 2.41 -11.38
N ARG A 27 -13.21 2.06 -10.09
CA ARG A 27 -14.40 1.52 -9.41
C ARG A 27 -15.53 2.53 -9.32
N LYS A 28 -15.25 3.84 -9.22
CA LYS A 28 -16.30 4.88 -9.28
C LYS A 28 -17.04 4.88 -10.63
N GLN A 29 -16.38 4.44 -11.70
CA GLN A 29 -16.98 4.34 -13.03
C GLN A 29 -17.68 3.01 -13.27
N ARG A 30 -17.15 1.92 -12.69
CA ARG A 30 -17.71 0.55 -12.80
C ARG A 30 -17.57 -0.21 -11.48
N HIS A 31 -18.57 -0.07 -10.61
CA HIS A 31 -18.50 -0.56 -9.23
C HIS A 31 -18.32 -2.08 -9.07
N GLU A 32 -18.71 -2.86 -10.07
CA GLU A 32 -18.79 -4.32 -10.00
C GLU A 32 -17.47 -5.03 -10.36
N LEU A 33 -16.58 -4.37 -11.11
CA LEU A 33 -15.48 -5.06 -11.81
C LEU A 33 -14.16 -5.15 -11.03
N PHE A 34 -14.03 -4.44 -9.89
CA PHE A 34 -12.72 -4.25 -9.25
C PHE A 34 -12.65 -4.71 -7.78
N GLY A 35 -13.74 -5.24 -7.21
CA GLY A 35 -13.79 -5.66 -5.81
C GLY A 35 -12.74 -6.71 -5.45
N TYR A 36 -12.59 -7.74 -6.29
CA TYR A 36 -11.60 -8.80 -6.09
C TYR A 36 -10.16 -8.27 -6.13
N TYR A 37 -9.83 -7.40 -7.09
CA TYR A 37 -8.48 -6.90 -7.25
C TYR A 37 -8.09 -5.94 -6.12
N LEU A 38 -9.02 -5.08 -5.66
CA LEU A 38 -8.80 -4.23 -4.49
C LEU A 38 -8.50 -5.05 -3.23
N GLN A 39 -9.27 -6.11 -2.98
CA GLN A 39 -9.00 -7.02 -1.85
C GLN A 39 -7.65 -7.73 -2.00
N TRP A 40 -7.25 -8.08 -3.22
CA TRP A 40 -5.95 -8.69 -3.48
C TRP A 40 -4.80 -7.73 -3.16
N ILE A 41 -4.89 -6.46 -3.61
CA ILE A 41 -3.90 -5.43 -3.28
C ILE A 41 -3.79 -5.27 -1.77
N GLU A 42 -4.92 -5.08 -1.08
CA GLU A 42 -4.95 -4.85 0.38
C GLU A 42 -4.28 -6.01 1.15
N ARG A 43 -4.57 -7.27 0.74
CA ARG A 43 -3.92 -8.45 1.35
C ARG A 43 -2.41 -8.46 1.10
N ARG A 44 -1.96 -8.02 -0.08
CA ARG A 44 -0.54 -7.98 -0.46
C ARG A 44 0.21 -6.87 0.27
N GLU A 45 -0.36 -5.66 0.36
CA GLU A 45 0.16 -4.55 1.15
C GLU A 45 0.34 -4.95 2.61
N ASN A 46 -0.71 -5.51 3.23
CA ASN A 46 -0.67 -5.96 4.62
C ASN A 46 0.41 -7.02 4.86
N ARG A 47 0.62 -7.94 3.91
CA ARG A 47 1.68 -8.95 4.02
C ARG A 47 3.07 -8.31 3.98
N LEU A 48 3.29 -7.35 3.09
CA LEU A 48 4.57 -6.63 2.97
C LEU A 48 4.83 -5.75 4.18
N LEU A 49 3.82 -5.05 4.69
CA LEU A 49 3.89 -4.26 5.93
C LEU A 49 4.30 -5.13 7.12
N ARG A 50 3.62 -6.27 7.33
CA ARG A 50 3.99 -7.21 8.41
C ARG A 50 5.41 -7.73 8.25
N LYS A 51 5.84 -8.05 7.02
CA LYS A 51 7.22 -8.48 6.73
C LYS A 51 8.23 -7.38 7.05
N TYR A 52 7.91 -6.13 6.71
CA TYR A 52 8.74 -4.96 6.98
C TYR A 52 8.86 -4.72 8.49
N VAL A 53 7.74 -4.58 9.20
CA VAL A 53 7.71 -4.34 10.65
C VAL A 53 8.43 -5.46 11.40
N LYS A 54 8.19 -6.74 11.05
CA LYS A 54 8.87 -7.88 11.67
C LYS A 54 10.39 -7.82 11.51
N LYS A 55 10.88 -7.35 10.37
CA LYS A 55 12.31 -7.34 10.06
C LYS A 55 13.04 -6.10 10.59
N TYR A 56 12.39 -4.94 10.51
CA TYR A 56 13.01 -3.65 10.77
C TYR A 56 12.54 -2.99 12.07
N ASN A 57 11.56 -3.59 12.76
CA ASN A 57 10.95 -3.13 14.01
C ASN A 57 10.48 -1.67 13.99
N LYS A 58 10.02 -1.20 12.82
CA LYS A 58 9.50 0.14 12.57
C LYS A 58 8.49 0.09 11.44
N TRP A 59 7.61 1.09 11.38
CA TRP A 59 6.72 1.29 10.24
C TRP A 59 7.51 1.84 9.05
N PRO A 60 7.14 1.50 7.80
CA PRO A 60 7.76 2.11 6.63
C PRO A 60 7.38 3.59 6.58
N GLU A 61 8.38 4.44 6.69
CA GLU A 61 8.25 5.86 6.45
C GLU A 61 8.34 6.09 4.95
N PHE A 62 7.20 6.40 4.34
CA PHE A 62 7.19 6.97 3.01
C PHE A 62 7.54 8.44 3.19
N ASN A 63 8.76 8.85 2.85
CA ASN A 63 9.09 10.28 2.74
C ASN A 63 8.11 10.90 1.74
N SER A 64 7.10 11.52 2.33
CA SER A 64 5.97 12.16 1.69
C SER A 64 6.46 13.48 1.09
N GLY A 65 6.43 13.58 -0.24
CA GLY A 65 5.80 14.74 -0.86
C GLY A 65 4.28 14.51 -1.04
N TYR A 66 3.75 13.39 -0.53
CA TYR A 66 2.37 12.96 -0.59
C TYR A 66 2.05 12.25 0.72
N ASP A 67 1.39 12.99 1.62
CA ASP A 67 1.03 12.56 2.96
C ASP A 67 -0.05 11.49 2.88
N LEU A 68 0.37 10.23 2.86
CA LEU A 68 -0.51 9.12 3.23
C LEU A 68 -0.55 9.05 4.75
N GLN A 69 -1.24 10.02 5.37
CA GLN A 69 -1.66 9.89 6.75
C GLN A 69 -2.59 8.67 6.88
N PRO A 70 -2.40 7.81 7.88
CA PRO A 70 -3.35 6.75 8.19
C PRO A 70 -4.56 7.35 8.93
N ASN A 71 -5.30 8.24 8.28
CA ASN A 71 -6.56 8.81 8.78
C ASN A 71 -7.64 8.72 7.70
N HIS A 72 -8.05 7.49 7.41
CA HIS A 72 -9.41 7.19 6.95
C HIS A 72 -9.87 5.91 7.67
N MET A 73 -9.83 5.93 9.01
CA MET A 73 -10.80 5.17 9.77
C MET A 73 -12.13 5.91 9.63
N VAL A 74 -12.98 5.37 8.78
CA VAL A 74 -14.38 5.79 8.62
C VAL A 74 -15.04 5.72 10.00
N GLN A 75 -15.55 6.86 10.49
CA GLN A 75 -16.62 6.91 11.48
C GLN A 75 -17.97 6.79 10.76
#